data_AF-A0A814RUV2-F1
#
_entry.id   AF-A0A814RUV2-F1
#
_cell.length_a   1.000
_cell.length_b   1.000
_cell.length_c   1.000
_cell.angle_alpha   90.00
_cell.angle_beta   90.00
_cell.angle_gamma   90.00
#
_symmetry.space_group_name_H-M   'P 1'
#
loop_
_entity.id
_entity.type
_entity.pdbx_description
1 polymer ?
#
loop_
_entity_poly.entity_id
_entity_poly.type
_entity_poly.pdbx_seq_one_letter_code
_entity_poly.pdbx_strand_id
1 'polypeptide(L)'
;MIEGYLYFFPLSVCILIPLAYFISSIIAVYLGHSTYELSLLSQSPTKSPESCIYSQIINFASFLLILTIYIRYRHIAELIRNNPTCGKKYAQLNLMFLICGNIAAFSMSVISNFPHINVYFIRIFATYITFIASVAALHCEMLLSFWIRPLLYSSRLLPMIRTIITIICTIALVIFMIFQTIVIIKYNNENKIWTPSSPGWKYYLSTILSTWILTTSLLIYILTIIIDFRRIKIISPKIFLTDDIIDDQMNNILSLSI
;
A
#
# COMPACT_ATOMS: atom_id res chain seq x y z
N MET A 1 1.45 20.75 18.51
CA MET A 1 1.09 20.94 17.10
C MET A 1 2.07 20.12 16.27
N ILE A 2 1.66 19.01 15.62
CA ILE A 2 2.58 18.26 14.74
C ILE A 2 2.59 19.01 13.41
N GLU A 3 3.41 20.05 13.31
CA GLU A 3 3.55 20.78 12.06
C GLU A 3 4.45 20.01 11.10
N GLY A 4 3.95 19.75 9.89
CA GLY A 4 4.80 19.51 8.73
C GLY A 4 5.28 18.08 8.45
N TYR A 5 5.04 17.09 9.30
CA TYR A 5 5.66 15.75 9.14
C TYR A 5 4.77 14.64 8.59
N LEU A 6 3.52 14.94 8.19
CA LEU A 6 2.60 13.91 7.70
C LEU A 6 3.05 13.26 6.39
N TYR A 7 3.84 13.96 5.58
CA TYR A 7 4.37 13.42 4.33
C TYR A 7 5.36 12.26 4.57
N PHE A 8 5.87 12.08 5.79
CA PHE A 8 6.75 10.96 6.11
C PHE A 8 6.03 9.61 5.99
N PHE A 9 4.73 9.52 6.27
CA PHE A 9 3.99 8.27 6.13
C PHE A 9 4.05 7.70 4.70
N PRO A 10 3.56 8.41 3.66
CA PRO A 10 3.67 7.93 2.28
C PRO A 10 5.12 7.80 1.80
N LEU A 11 6.03 8.67 2.27
CA LEU A 11 7.45 8.60 1.90
C LEU A 11 8.11 7.31 2.42
N SER A 12 7.84 6.95 3.67
CA SER A 12 8.34 5.72 4.27
C SER A 12 7.84 4.50 3.51
N VAL A 13 6.57 4.48 3.08
CA VAL A 13 6.05 3.38 2.22
C VAL A 13 6.84 3.26 0.93
N CYS A 14 7.12 4.38 0.24
CA CYS A 14 7.90 4.40 -0.99
C CYS A 14 9.35 3.91 -0.83
N ILE A 15 9.93 4.04 0.37
CA ILE A 15 11.30 3.59 0.67
C ILE A 15 11.30 2.14 1.14
N LEU A 16 10.40 1.78 2.06
CA LEU A 16 10.38 0.46 2.71
C LEU A 16 10.04 -0.67 1.74
N ILE A 17 9.14 -0.46 0.77
CA ILE A 17 8.74 -1.51 -0.16
C ILE A 17 9.91 -1.95 -1.06
N PRO A 18 10.62 -1.05 -1.79
CA PRO A 18 11.82 -1.43 -2.52
C PRO A 18 12.92 -1.99 -1.61
N LEU A 19 13.12 -1.38 -0.43
CA LEU A 19 14.15 -1.80 0.51
C LEU A 19 13.93 -3.23 1.01
N ALA A 20 12.68 -3.62 1.31
CA ALA A 20 12.33 -4.99 1.65
C ALA A 20 12.74 -5.97 0.54
N TYR A 21 12.47 -5.60 -0.72
CA TYR A 21 12.79 -6.42 -1.87
C TYR A 21 14.30 -6.59 -2.07
N PHE A 22 15.07 -5.49 -2.03
CA PHE A 22 16.51 -5.53 -2.21
C PHE A 22 17.24 -6.26 -1.08
N ILE A 23 16.90 -5.96 0.19
CA ILE A 23 17.54 -6.61 1.35
C ILE A 23 17.30 -8.11 1.32
N SER A 24 16.04 -8.54 1.11
CA SER A 24 15.73 -9.97 1.06
C SER A 24 16.40 -10.69 -0.10
N SER A 25 16.51 -10.04 -1.26
CA SER A 25 17.23 -10.58 -2.42
C SER A 25 18.73 -10.74 -2.16
N ILE A 26 19.36 -9.74 -1.52
CA ILE A 26 20.80 -9.81 -1.16
C ILE A 26 21.05 -10.97 -0.20
N ILE A 27 20.20 -11.14 0.82
CA ILE A 27 20.33 -12.24 1.79
C ILE A 27 20.12 -13.59 1.10
N ALA A 28 19.11 -13.73 0.22
CA ALA A 28 18.85 -14.96 -0.51
C ALA A 28 20.06 -15.39 -1.39
N VAL A 29 20.72 -14.43 -2.04
CA VAL A 29 21.92 -14.69 -2.85
C VAL A 29 23.11 -15.04 -1.95
N TYR A 30 23.32 -14.30 -0.86
CA TYR A 30 24.42 -14.56 0.08
C TYR A 30 24.36 -15.96 0.71
N LEU A 31 23.15 -16.44 1.02
CA LEU A 31 22.92 -17.76 1.59
C LEU A 31 22.85 -18.89 0.54
N GLY A 32 23.04 -18.58 -0.74
CA GLY A 32 22.95 -19.56 -1.82
C GLY A 32 21.55 -20.15 -2.02
N HIS A 33 20.51 -19.47 -1.54
CA HIS A 33 19.12 -19.92 -1.66
C HIS A 33 18.55 -19.73 -3.07
N SER A 34 19.09 -18.76 -3.82
CA SER A 34 18.67 -18.42 -5.18
C SER A 34 19.85 -17.87 -5.98
N THR A 35 19.82 -18.01 -7.32
CA THR A 35 20.75 -17.30 -8.19
C THR A 35 20.36 -15.82 -8.27
N TYR A 36 21.32 -14.93 -8.54
CA TYR A 36 21.07 -13.49 -8.60
C TYR A 36 19.92 -13.13 -9.58
N GLU A 37 19.96 -13.70 -10.79
CA GLU A 37 18.93 -13.47 -11.81
C GLU A 37 17.56 -13.97 -11.39
N LEU A 38 17.50 -15.16 -10.79
CA LEU A 38 16.24 -15.74 -10.32
C LEU A 38 15.71 -14.98 -9.10
N SER A 39 16.57 -14.52 -8.20
CA SER A 39 16.19 -13.76 -7.01
C SER A 39 15.56 -12.43 -7.38
N LEU A 40 16.15 -11.70 -8.33
CA LEU A 40 15.65 -10.40 -8.79
C LEU A 40 14.38 -10.49 -9.67
N LEU A 41 14.12 -11.67 -10.24
CA LEU A 41 12.90 -11.97 -10.99
C LEU A 41 11.81 -12.58 -10.10
N SER A 42 12.18 -13.31 -9.04
CA SER A 42 11.24 -14.00 -8.15
C SER A 42 10.53 -12.99 -7.26
N GLN A 43 9.20 -13.06 -7.24
CA GLN A 43 8.35 -12.05 -6.61
C GLN A 43 8.41 -12.04 -5.07
N SER A 44 9.00 -13.05 -4.42
CA SER A 44 9.33 -12.95 -2.99
C SER A 44 10.36 -13.99 -2.53
N PRO A 45 11.10 -13.67 -1.46
CA PRO A 45 11.87 -14.63 -0.69
C PRO A 45 11.00 -15.79 -0.19
N THR A 46 11.54 -17.01 -0.22
CA THR A 46 10.81 -18.24 0.12
C THR A 46 11.36 -18.96 1.35
N LYS A 47 12.62 -18.73 1.72
CA LYS A 47 13.27 -19.37 2.87
C LYS A 47 13.56 -18.36 3.97
N SER A 48 13.68 -18.88 5.20
CA SER A 48 14.18 -18.11 6.33
C SER A 48 15.71 -18.01 6.24
N PRO A 49 16.32 -16.89 6.66
CA PRO A 49 15.73 -15.73 7.35
C PRO A 49 15.17 -14.62 6.43
N GLU A 50 15.45 -14.64 5.13
CA GLU A 50 15.12 -13.53 4.22
C GLU A 50 13.61 -13.28 4.08
N SER A 51 12.78 -14.35 4.15
CA SER A 51 11.33 -14.24 4.07
C SER A 51 10.75 -13.55 5.31
N CYS A 52 11.33 -13.79 6.49
CA CYS A 52 10.90 -13.19 7.75
C CYS A 52 11.19 -11.68 7.75
N ILE A 53 12.39 -11.28 7.33
CA ILE A 53 12.79 -9.87 7.23
C ILE A 53 11.91 -9.14 6.21
N TYR A 54 11.68 -9.75 5.04
CA TYR A 54 10.77 -9.20 4.04
C TYR A 54 9.36 -8.99 4.61
N SER A 55 8.80 -10.00 5.25
CA SER A 55 7.46 -9.92 5.82
C SER A 55 7.35 -8.82 6.88
N GLN A 56 8.33 -8.71 7.78
CA GLN A 56 8.33 -7.70 8.82
C GLN A 56 8.33 -6.28 8.24
N ILE A 57 9.17 -6.01 7.24
CA ILE A 57 9.25 -4.69 6.59
C ILE A 57 7.96 -4.39 5.81
N ILE A 58 7.43 -5.36 5.06
CA ILE A 58 6.20 -5.17 4.27
C ILE A 58 4.97 -5.00 5.16
N ASN A 59 4.86 -5.73 6.28
CA ASN A 59 3.79 -5.54 7.25
C ASN A 59 3.82 -4.13 7.85
N PHE A 60 5.01 -3.63 8.20
CA PHE A 60 5.16 -2.26 8.67
C PHE A 60 4.79 -1.23 7.58
N ALA A 61 5.24 -1.43 6.34
CA ALA A 61 4.87 -0.58 5.21
C ALA A 61 3.35 -0.60 4.94
N SER A 62 2.70 -1.77 5.04
CA SER A 62 1.25 -1.92 4.89
C SER A 62 0.49 -1.11 5.94
N PHE A 63 0.93 -1.16 7.20
CA PHE A 63 0.34 -0.34 8.26
C PHE A 63 0.48 1.17 7.98
N LEU A 64 1.67 1.62 7.57
CA LEU A 64 1.89 3.02 7.19
C LEU A 64 1.05 3.44 5.96
N LEU A 65 0.80 2.51 5.03
CA LEU A 65 -0.08 2.74 3.89
C LEU A 65 -1.53 2.92 4.32
N ILE A 66 -2.03 2.12 5.27
CA ILE A 66 -3.37 2.29 5.88
C ILE A 66 -3.50 3.68 6.50
N LEU A 67 -2.51 4.12 7.28
CA LEU A 67 -2.50 5.47 7.86
C LEU A 67 -2.50 6.55 6.78
N THR A 68 -1.71 6.38 5.73
CA THR A 68 -1.66 7.29 4.58
C THR A 68 -3.04 7.40 3.92
N ILE A 69 -3.69 6.28 3.63
CA ILE A 69 -5.02 6.25 3.01
C ILE A 69 -6.04 6.93 3.91
N TYR A 70 -6.00 6.67 5.22
CA TYR A 70 -6.91 7.30 6.18
C TYR A 70 -6.72 8.83 6.25
N ILE A 71 -5.48 9.31 6.36
CA ILE A 71 -5.18 10.75 6.37
C ILE A 71 -5.65 11.39 5.07
N ARG A 72 -5.42 10.74 3.93
CA ARG A 72 -5.89 11.22 2.62
C ARG A 72 -7.42 11.29 2.57
N TYR A 73 -8.11 10.27 3.06
CA TYR A 73 -9.57 10.26 3.17
C TYR A 73 -10.08 11.43 4.01
N ARG A 74 -9.50 11.66 5.19
CA ARG A 74 -9.87 12.76 6.09
C ARG A 74 -9.64 14.13 5.46
N HIS A 75 -8.52 14.29 4.75
CA HIS A 75 -8.23 15.52 4.02
C HIS A 75 -9.31 15.84 3.00
N ILE A 76 -9.71 14.86 2.18
CA ILE A 76 -10.76 15.06 1.17
C ILE A 76 -12.13 15.29 1.82
N ALA A 77 -12.44 14.58 2.91
CA ALA A 77 -13.68 14.78 3.65
C ALA A 77 -13.81 16.21 4.20
N GLU A 78 -12.72 16.80 4.70
CA GLU A 78 -12.72 18.18 5.17
C GLU A 78 -12.91 19.19 4.02
N LEU A 79 -12.29 18.96 2.86
CA LEU A 79 -12.50 19.79 1.67
C LEU A 79 -13.96 19.75 1.19
N ILE A 80 -14.61 18.58 1.25
CA ILE A 80 -16.03 18.41 0.91
C ILE A 80 -16.91 19.15 1.90
N ARG A 81 -16.62 19.05 3.20
CA ARG A 81 -17.35 19.76 4.26
C ARG A 81 -17.36 21.28 4.04
N ASN A 82 -16.22 21.82 3.60
CA ASN A 82 -16.07 23.26 3.33
C ASN A 82 -16.68 23.69 1.98
N ASN A 83 -17.09 22.76 1.11
CA ASN A 83 -17.65 23.03 -0.22
C ASN A 83 -18.90 22.15 -0.50
N PRO A 84 -20.07 22.47 0.10
CA PRO A 84 -21.22 21.57 0.12
C PRO A 84 -21.93 21.36 -1.23
N THR A 85 -21.73 22.25 -2.21
CA THR A 85 -22.47 22.29 -3.48
C THR A 85 -22.28 21.07 -4.40
N CYS A 86 -21.27 20.22 -4.15
CA CYS A 86 -21.03 19.00 -4.93
C CYS A 86 -20.81 17.74 -4.08
N GLY A 87 -21.15 17.77 -2.79
CA GLY A 87 -20.54 16.89 -1.79
C GLY A 87 -20.84 15.38 -1.90
N LYS A 88 -22.05 14.97 -2.29
CA LYS A 88 -22.47 13.56 -2.14
C LYS A 88 -21.69 12.57 -3.02
N LYS A 89 -21.51 12.89 -4.31
CA LYS A 89 -20.77 12.03 -5.26
C LYS A 89 -19.30 11.89 -4.87
N TYR A 90 -18.65 13.00 -4.52
CA TYR A 90 -17.25 12.98 -4.11
C TYR A 90 -17.05 12.34 -2.74
N ALA A 91 -18.02 12.44 -1.83
CA ALA A 91 -17.99 11.71 -0.57
C ALA A 91 -18.06 10.19 -0.78
N GLN A 92 -18.89 9.72 -1.71
CA GLN A 92 -18.94 8.30 -2.09
C GLN A 92 -17.63 7.83 -2.73
N LEU A 93 -17.06 8.61 -3.65
CA LEU A 93 -15.75 8.31 -4.24
C LEU A 93 -14.63 8.26 -3.19
N ASN A 94 -14.66 9.19 -2.23
CA ASN A 94 -13.68 9.22 -1.14
C ASN A 94 -13.83 8.01 -0.20
N LEU A 95 -15.05 7.59 0.09
CA LEU A 95 -15.30 6.36 0.85
C LEU A 95 -14.84 5.11 0.09
N MET A 96 -15.10 5.04 -1.22
CA MET A 96 -14.63 3.93 -2.06
C MET A 96 -13.11 3.86 -2.09
N PHE A 97 -12.43 5.01 -2.21
CA PHE A 97 -10.97 5.12 -2.08
C PHE A 97 -10.47 4.54 -0.75
N LEU A 98 -11.10 4.90 0.38
CA LEU A 98 -10.74 4.40 1.71
C LEU A 98 -10.89 2.87 1.79
N ILE A 99 -12.03 2.33 1.36
CA ILE A 99 -12.32 0.89 1.42
C ILE A 99 -11.35 0.11 0.53
N CYS A 100 -11.24 0.48 -0.75
CA CYS A 100 -10.36 -0.20 -1.70
C CYS A 100 -8.89 -0.10 -1.28
N GLY A 101 -8.45 1.07 -0.81
CA GLY A 101 -7.08 1.24 -0.33
C GLY A 101 -6.76 0.35 0.87
N ASN A 102 -7.66 0.28 1.87
CA ASN A 102 -7.44 -0.56 3.04
C ASN A 102 -7.46 -2.06 2.71
N ILE A 103 -8.35 -2.49 1.81
CA ILE A 103 -8.37 -3.87 1.30
C ILE A 103 -7.05 -4.19 0.62
N ALA A 104 -6.53 -3.28 -0.20
CA ALA A 104 -5.23 -3.47 -0.88
C ALA A 104 -4.08 -3.57 0.13
N ALA A 105 -3.99 -2.64 1.08
CA ALA A 105 -2.93 -2.63 2.08
C ALA A 105 -2.96 -3.87 2.96
N PHE A 106 -4.15 -4.29 3.42
CA PHE A 106 -4.30 -5.53 4.19
C PHE A 106 -3.88 -6.76 3.39
N SER A 107 -4.32 -6.85 2.13
CA SER A 107 -3.95 -7.97 1.24
C SER A 107 -2.45 -8.02 0.97
N MET A 108 -1.79 -6.86 0.88
CA MET A 108 -0.33 -6.77 0.80
C MET A 108 0.36 -7.36 2.05
N SER A 109 -0.17 -7.11 3.25
CA SER A 109 0.33 -7.74 4.48
C SER A 109 0.18 -9.27 4.41
N VAL A 110 -0.99 -9.76 3.96
CA VAL A 110 -1.23 -11.20 3.75
C VAL A 110 -0.18 -11.82 2.82
N ILE A 111 0.05 -11.24 1.64
CA ILE A 111 1.07 -11.73 0.68
C ILE A 111 2.44 -11.91 1.33
N SER A 112 2.81 -10.98 2.21
CA SER A 112 4.12 -10.97 2.83
C SER A 112 4.32 -12.10 3.86
N ASN A 113 3.25 -12.50 4.55
CA ASN A 113 3.30 -13.53 5.60
C ASN A 113 3.20 -14.96 5.04
N PHE A 114 2.74 -15.13 3.79
CA PHE A 114 2.56 -16.43 3.16
C PHE A 114 3.56 -16.65 2.02
N PRO A 115 4.64 -17.44 2.26
CA PRO A 115 5.63 -17.76 1.24
C PRO A 115 5.01 -18.49 0.04
N HIS A 116 5.59 -18.27 -1.15
CA HIS A 116 5.11 -18.80 -2.43
C HIS A 116 5.00 -20.34 -2.46
N ILE A 117 5.85 -21.05 -1.73
CA ILE A 117 5.95 -22.51 -1.79
C ILE A 117 4.92 -23.17 -0.87
N ASN A 118 4.81 -22.68 0.38
CA ASN A 118 3.98 -23.33 1.40
C ASN A 118 2.48 -23.10 1.19
N VAL A 119 2.06 -21.88 0.82
CA VAL A 119 0.63 -21.53 0.75
C VAL A 119 0.29 -20.74 -0.51
N TYR A 120 0.63 -21.34 -1.66
CA TYR A 120 0.51 -20.77 -3.00
C TYR A 120 -0.88 -20.17 -3.31
N PHE A 121 -1.96 -20.90 -2.99
CA PHE A 121 -3.33 -20.45 -3.29
C PHE A 121 -3.72 -19.16 -2.55
N ILE A 122 -3.47 -19.09 -1.24
CA ILE A 122 -3.76 -17.89 -0.44
C ILE A 122 -2.99 -16.69 -0.98
N ARG A 123 -1.70 -16.91 -1.30
CA ARG A 123 -0.84 -15.86 -1.82
C ARG A 123 -1.34 -15.33 -3.16
N ILE A 124 -1.65 -16.20 -4.13
CA ILE A 124 -2.22 -15.75 -5.41
C ILE A 124 -3.49 -14.96 -5.19
N PHE A 125 -4.43 -15.50 -4.40
CA PHE A 125 -5.69 -14.84 -4.15
C PHE A 125 -5.49 -13.44 -3.55
N ALA A 126 -4.60 -13.32 -2.57
CA ALA A 126 -4.21 -12.04 -1.98
C ALA A 126 -3.53 -11.10 -3.00
N THR A 127 -2.72 -11.62 -3.92
CA THR A 127 -2.11 -10.83 -5.02
C THR A 127 -3.17 -10.23 -5.93
N TYR A 128 -4.17 -11.02 -6.35
CA TYR A 128 -5.28 -10.52 -7.17
C TYR A 128 -6.04 -9.40 -6.43
N ILE A 129 -6.40 -9.62 -5.16
CA ILE A 129 -7.11 -8.62 -4.37
C ILE A 129 -6.27 -7.35 -4.22
N THR A 130 -4.98 -7.48 -3.89
CA THR A 130 -4.07 -6.35 -3.71
C THR A 130 -4.05 -5.46 -4.95
N PHE A 131 -3.88 -6.05 -6.13
CA PHE A 131 -3.77 -5.29 -7.37
C PHE A 131 -5.09 -4.72 -7.87
N ILE A 132 -6.18 -5.50 -7.81
CA ILE A 132 -7.51 -5.02 -8.20
C ILE A 132 -7.95 -3.87 -7.29
N ALA A 133 -7.83 -4.04 -5.98
CA ALA A 133 -8.23 -3.02 -5.00
C ALA A 133 -7.34 -1.77 -5.09
N SER A 134 -6.03 -1.93 -5.34
CA SER A 134 -5.12 -0.80 -5.56
C SER A 134 -5.53 0.02 -6.78
N VAL A 135 -5.77 -0.63 -7.92
CA VAL A 135 -6.16 0.04 -9.16
C VAL A 135 -7.53 0.70 -9.01
N ALA A 136 -8.49 0.06 -8.34
CA ALA A 136 -9.78 0.68 -8.02
C ALA A 136 -9.60 1.96 -7.16
N ALA A 137 -8.75 1.92 -6.14
CA ALA A 137 -8.42 3.09 -5.34
C ALA A 137 -7.75 4.19 -6.16
N LEU A 138 -6.84 3.85 -7.10
CA LEU A 138 -6.22 4.84 -8.01
C LEU A 138 -7.24 5.56 -8.89
N HIS A 139 -8.25 4.87 -9.40
CA HIS A 139 -9.31 5.52 -10.18
C HIS A 139 -10.13 6.48 -9.31
N CYS A 140 -10.46 6.09 -8.08
CA CYS A 140 -11.15 6.97 -7.14
C CYS A 140 -10.33 8.23 -6.87
N GLU A 141 -9.05 8.06 -6.53
CA GLU A 141 -8.13 9.16 -6.27
C GLU A 141 -8.02 10.06 -7.50
N MET A 142 -7.78 9.50 -8.69
CA MET A 142 -7.64 10.26 -9.93
C MET A 142 -8.86 11.15 -10.19
N LEU A 143 -10.07 10.63 -9.99
CA LEU A 143 -11.31 11.42 -10.10
C LEU A 143 -11.38 12.53 -9.04
N LEU A 144 -11.00 12.23 -7.80
CA LEU A 144 -10.94 13.21 -6.71
C LEU A 144 -9.88 14.30 -7.01
N SER A 145 -8.76 13.95 -7.62
CA SER A 145 -7.69 14.87 -8.02
C SER A 145 -8.16 15.93 -9.02
N PHE A 146 -9.01 15.57 -9.98
CA PHE A 146 -9.62 16.53 -10.89
C PHE A 146 -10.60 17.47 -10.18
N TRP A 147 -11.34 16.97 -9.20
CA TRP A 147 -12.26 17.79 -8.40
C TRP A 147 -11.54 18.75 -7.46
N ILE A 148 -10.47 18.30 -6.81
CA ILE A 148 -9.67 19.10 -5.88
C ILE A 148 -8.84 20.16 -6.62
N ARG A 149 -8.53 19.93 -7.90
CA ARG A 149 -7.71 20.84 -8.72
C ARG A 149 -8.10 22.32 -8.55
N PRO A 150 -9.33 22.78 -8.88
CA PRO A 150 -9.69 24.19 -8.74
C PRO A 150 -9.53 24.74 -7.30
N LEU A 151 -9.54 23.89 -6.28
CA LEU A 151 -9.45 24.27 -4.87
C LEU A 151 -8.00 24.44 -4.41
N LEU A 152 -7.06 23.65 -4.94
CA LEU A 152 -5.68 23.58 -4.44
C LEU A 152 -4.60 23.87 -5.48
N TYR A 153 -4.88 23.72 -6.78
CA TYR A 153 -3.88 23.70 -7.84
C TYR A 153 -4.24 24.64 -8.99
N SER A 154 -3.35 25.59 -9.29
CA SER A 154 -3.49 26.44 -10.48
C SER A 154 -3.25 25.64 -11.78
N SER A 155 -2.35 24.66 -11.76
CA SER A 155 -1.94 23.88 -12.95
C SER A 155 -2.75 22.59 -13.14
N ARG A 156 -2.85 22.12 -14.40
CA ARG A 156 -3.47 20.82 -14.76
C ARG A 156 -2.50 19.64 -14.74
N LEU A 157 -1.21 19.90 -14.52
CA LEU A 157 -0.15 18.90 -14.69
C LEU A 157 -0.28 17.72 -13.72
N LEU A 158 -0.54 17.99 -12.44
CA LEU A 158 -0.57 16.92 -11.43
C LEU A 158 -1.72 15.91 -11.65
N PRO A 159 -2.98 16.33 -11.88
CA PRO A 159 -4.04 15.39 -12.27
C PRO A 159 -3.74 14.62 -13.56
N MET A 160 -3.11 15.26 -14.56
CA MET A 160 -2.73 14.58 -15.81
C MET A 160 -1.68 13.48 -15.58
N ILE A 161 -0.67 13.75 -14.76
CA ILE A 161 0.33 12.75 -14.36
C ILE A 161 -0.35 11.58 -13.65
N ARG A 162 -1.27 11.85 -12.70
CA ARG A 162 -2.04 10.80 -12.01
C ARG A 162 -2.89 9.98 -12.98
N THR A 163 -3.48 10.59 -14.00
CA THR A 163 -4.22 9.88 -15.06
C THR A 163 -3.32 8.95 -15.86
N ILE A 164 -2.15 9.43 -16.32
CA ILE A 164 -1.20 8.61 -17.08
C ILE A 164 -0.77 7.39 -16.27
N ILE A 165 -0.40 7.58 -15.01
CA ILE A 165 -0.01 6.48 -14.11
C ILE A 165 -1.17 5.51 -13.91
N THR A 166 -2.39 6.01 -13.71
CA THR A 166 -3.59 5.16 -13.55
C THR A 166 -3.83 4.29 -14.79
N ILE A 167 -3.71 4.85 -16.00
CA ILE A 167 -3.85 4.12 -17.26
C ILE A 167 -2.80 3.02 -17.37
N ILE A 168 -1.53 3.33 -17.05
CA ILE A 168 -0.44 2.34 -17.04
C ILE A 168 -0.75 1.20 -16.07
N CYS A 169 -1.19 1.51 -14.85
CA CYS A 169 -1.59 0.51 -13.85
C CYS A 169 -2.75 -0.35 -14.34
N THR A 170 -3.77 0.23 -15.00
CA THR A 170 -4.91 -0.53 -15.54
C THR A 170 -4.47 -1.51 -16.62
N ILE A 171 -3.63 -1.07 -17.56
CA ILE A 171 -3.11 -1.93 -18.63
C ILE A 171 -2.25 -3.05 -18.02
N ALA A 172 -1.35 -2.71 -17.09
CA ALA A 172 -0.51 -3.69 -16.40
C ALA A 172 -1.33 -4.70 -15.60
N LEU A 173 -2.41 -4.28 -14.94
CA LEU A 173 -3.34 -5.17 -14.24
C LEU A 173 -3.99 -6.15 -15.22
N VAL A 174 -4.52 -5.69 -16.36
CA VAL A 174 -5.16 -6.59 -17.35
C VAL A 174 -4.16 -7.62 -17.86
N ILE A 175 -2.94 -7.20 -18.19
CA ILE A 175 -1.85 -8.09 -18.61
C ILE A 175 -1.55 -9.12 -17.53
N PHE A 176 -1.37 -8.68 -16.27
CA PHE A 176 -1.15 -9.57 -15.12
C PHE A 176 -2.27 -10.60 -14.99
N MET A 177 -3.53 -10.16 -15.01
CA MET A 177 -4.70 -11.02 -14.85
C MET A 177 -4.75 -12.11 -15.93
N ILE A 178 -4.51 -11.75 -17.20
CA ILE A 178 -4.54 -12.71 -18.32
C ILE A 178 -3.41 -13.73 -18.16
N PHE A 179 -2.18 -13.27 -18.01
CA PHE A 179 -1.01 -14.17 -18.00
C PHE A 179 -0.94 -15.01 -16.74
N GLN A 180 -1.25 -14.46 -15.57
CA GLN A 180 -1.28 -15.21 -14.32
C GLN A 180 -2.35 -16.31 -14.37
N THR A 181 -3.51 -16.03 -14.95
CA THR A 181 -4.58 -17.02 -15.09
C THR A 181 -4.17 -18.14 -16.06
N ILE A 182 -3.51 -17.81 -17.18
CA ILE A 182 -2.94 -18.80 -18.11
C ILE A 182 -1.94 -19.70 -17.38
N VAL A 183 -1.04 -19.11 -16.58
CA VAL A 183 -0.06 -19.85 -15.78
C VAL A 183 -0.76 -20.82 -14.83
N ILE A 184 -1.74 -20.35 -14.04
CA ILE A 184 -2.44 -21.18 -13.05
C ILE A 184 -3.20 -22.34 -13.70
N ILE A 185 -3.90 -22.10 -14.81
CA ILE A 185 -4.79 -23.11 -15.42
C ILE A 185 -4.01 -24.10 -16.29
N LYS A 186 -3.07 -23.61 -17.11
CA LYS A 186 -2.39 -24.44 -18.13
C LYS A 186 -1.07 -25.04 -17.66
N TYR A 187 -0.43 -24.44 -16.66
CA TYR A 187 0.93 -24.78 -16.27
C TYR A 187 1.02 -25.02 -14.76
N ASN A 188 0.71 -26.25 -14.35
CA ASN A 188 0.92 -26.67 -12.98
C ASN A 188 2.37 -27.16 -12.81
N ASN A 189 3.25 -26.26 -12.36
CA ASN A 189 4.63 -26.61 -12.05
C ASN A 189 4.67 -27.17 -10.62
N GLU A 190 4.85 -28.48 -10.45
CA GLU A 190 4.75 -29.20 -9.16
C GLU A 190 5.62 -28.57 -8.07
N ASN A 191 6.83 -28.15 -8.45
CA ASN A 191 7.78 -27.52 -7.53
C ASN A 191 7.55 -26.01 -7.37
N LYS A 192 6.67 -25.41 -8.18
CA LYS A 192 6.40 -23.96 -8.24
C LYS A 192 7.65 -23.09 -8.41
N ILE A 193 8.74 -23.69 -8.89
CA ILE A 193 10.01 -23.05 -9.22
C ILE A 193 10.05 -22.91 -10.73
N TRP A 194 10.02 -21.67 -11.19
CA TRP A 194 10.00 -21.34 -12.61
C TRP A 194 11.43 -21.10 -13.09
N THR A 195 11.82 -21.82 -14.14
CA THR A 195 13.11 -21.63 -14.82
C THR A 195 12.87 -21.34 -16.29
N PRO A 196 13.84 -20.79 -17.03
CA PRO A 196 13.73 -20.61 -18.48
C PRO A 196 13.36 -21.89 -19.25
N SER A 197 13.70 -23.06 -18.70
CA SER A 197 13.38 -24.37 -19.25
C SER A 197 11.98 -24.87 -18.90
N SER A 198 11.27 -24.24 -17.94
CA SER A 198 9.94 -24.67 -17.51
C SER A 198 8.88 -24.42 -18.60
N PRO A 199 7.95 -25.36 -18.82
CA PRO A 199 6.84 -25.13 -19.73
C PRO A 199 6.00 -23.95 -19.23
N GLY A 200 5.75 -22.96 -20.08
CA GLY A 200 5.02 -21.75 -19.71
C GLY A 200 5.87 -20.60 -19.13
N TRP A 201 7.20 -20.72 -19.13
CA TRP A 201 8.13 -19.67 -18.67
C TRP A 201 7.81 -18.28 -19.25
N LYS A 202 7.48 -18.19 -20.55
CA LYS A 202 7.15 -16.91 -21.21
C LYS A 202 5.95 -16.23 -20.56
N TYR A 203 4.91 -16.97 -20.22
CA TYR A 203 3.70 -16.45 -19.58
C TYR A 203 3.96 -16.06 -18.12
N TYR A 204 4.76 -16.85 -17.42
CA TYR A 204 5.22 -16.51 -16.07
C TYR A 204 6.09 -15.24 -16.08
N LEU A 205 7.00 -15.11 -17.04
CA LEU A 205 7.81 -13.90 -17.21
C LEU A 205 6.94 -12.67 -17.49
N SER A 206 5.93 -12.78 -18.35
CA SER A 206 4.96 -11.68 -18.58
C SER A 206 4.20 -11.29 -17.31
N THR A 207 3.88 -12.25 -16.44
CA THR A 207 3.30 -11.98 -15.11
C THR A 207 4.28 -11.20 -14.22
N ILE A 208 5.55 -11.62 -14.19
CA ILE A 208 6.58 -10.93 -13.40
C ILE A 208 6.74 -9.49 -13.88
N LEU A 209 6.90 -9.28 -15.18
CA LEU A 209 7.11 -7.96 -15.77
C LEU A 209 5.92 -7.03 -15.50
N SER A 210 4.69 -7.52 -15.72
CA SER A 210 3.48 -6.74 -15.43
C SER A 210 3.35 -6.39 -13.95
N THR A 211 3.74 -7.30 -13.05
CA THR A 211 3.77 -7.02 -11.61
C THR A 211 4.77 -5.93 -11.26
N TRP A 212 5.98 -5.97 -11.82
CA TRP A 212 6.99 -4.93 -11.60
C TRP A 212 6.54 -3.56 -12.09
N ILE A 213 5.94 -3.50 -13.28
CA ILE A 213 5.35 -2.27 -13.81
C ILE A 213 4.28 -1.76 -12.84
N LEU A 214 3.36 -2.63 -12.42
CA LEU A 214 2.25 -2.28 -11.54
C LEU A 214 2.72 -1.77 -10.18
N THR A 215 3.62 -2.50 -9.51
CA THR A 215 4.19 -2.09 -8.21
C THR A 215 4.96 -0.78 -8.33
N THR A 216 5.79 -0.62 -9.35
CA THR A 216 6.57 0.62 -9.54
C THR A 216 5.67 1.80 -9.82
N SER A 217 4.67 1.65 -10.70
CA SER A 217 3.69 2.70 -10.98
C SER A 217 2.86 3.07 -9.75
N LEU A 218 2.48 2.10 -8.91
CA LEU A 218 1.81 2.35 -7.63
C LEU A 218 2.68 3.18 -6.68
N LEU A 219 3.97 2.86 -6.56
CA LEU A 219 4.90 3.63 -5.74
C LEU A 219 5.07 5.06 -6.26
N ILE A 220 5.21 5.24 -7.58
CA ILE A 220 5.27 6.57 -8.21
C ILE A 220 3.99 7.34 -7.94
N TYR A 221 2.83 6.68 -7.97
CA TYR A 221 1.56 7.33 -7.64
C TYR A 221 1.55 7.84 -6.20
N ILE A 222 2.00 7.02 -5.23
CA ILE A 222 2.12 7.43 -3.83
C ILE A 222 3.06 8.63 -3.69
N LEU A 223 4.16 8.70 -4.45
CA LEU A 223 5.03 9.89 -4.48
C LEU A 223 4.27 11.15 -4.91
N THR A 224 3.33 11.04 -5.85
CA THR A 224 2.48 12.19 -6.21
C THR A 224 1.58 12.64 -5.06
N ILE A 225 1.15 11.73 -4.18
CA ILE A 225 0.32 12.04 -3.01
C ILE A 225 1.11 12.80 -1.93
N ILE A 226 2.42 12.56 -1.81
CA ILE A 226 3.31 13.30 -0.88
C ILE A 226 3.17 14.82 -1.06
N ILE A 227 2.99 15.28 -2.31
CA ILE A 227 2.82 16.70 -2.64
C ILE A 227 1.59 17.28 -1.93
N ASP A 228 0.49 16.52 -1.88
CA ASP A 228 -0.75 16.93 -1.23
C ASP A 228 -0.59 16.89 0.30
N PHE A 229 0.18 15.93 0.82
CA PHE A 229 0.42 15.76 2.26
C PHE A 229 1.22 16.91 2.88
N ARG A 230 2.09 17.55 2.11
CA ARG A 230 2.83 18.75 2.57
C ARG A 230 1.92 19.92 2.93
N ARG A 231 0.64 19.89 2.53
CA ARG A 231 -0.34 20.95 2.77
C ARG A 231 -1.32 20.62 3.90
N ILE A 232 -1.24 19.43 4.48
CA ILE A 232 -2.12 18.98 5.55
C ILE A 232 -1.50 19.35 6.90
N LYS A 233 -2.29 19.97 7.78
CA LYS A 233 -1.95 20.17 9.19
C LYS A 233 -2.97 19.43 10.06
N ILE A 234 -2.49 18.66 11.03
CA ILE A 234 -3.33 17.99 12.02
C ILE A 234 -3.11 18.67 13.38
N ILE A 235 -4.22 19.10 13.99
CA ILE A 235 -4.23 19.57 15.37
C ILE A 235 -4.26 18.33 16.27
N SER A 236 -3.33 18.24 17.21
CA SER A 236 -3.26 17.12 18.16
C SER A 236 -4.56 17.00 18.97
N PRO A 237 -5.03 15.78 19.30
CA PRO A 237 -6.20 15.61 20.15
C PRO A 237 -5.96 16.28 21.51
N LYS A 238 -7.00 16.94 22.04
CA LYS A 238 -6.95 17.48 23.40
C LYS A 238 -7.00 16.32 24.39
N ILE A 239 -6.00 16.23 25.27
CA ILE A 239 -5.99 15.26 26.37
C ILE A 239 -6.61 15.97 27.57
N PHE A 240 -7.73 15.46 28.05
CA PHE A 240 -8.32 15.88 29.32
C PHE A 240 -7.85 14.88 30.37
N LEU A 241 -7.26 15.40 31.45
CA LEU A 241 -7.00 14.61 32.65
C LEU A 241 -8.26 14.69 33.49
N THR A 242 -8.81 13.54 33.87
CA THR A 242 -9.93 13.48 34.82
C THR A 242 -9.32 13.39 36.22
N ASP A 243 -9.60 14.38 37.08
CA ASP A 243 -9.01 14.51 38.42
C ASP A 243 -9.59 13.52 39.46
N ASP A 244 -10.44 12.58 39.04
CA ASP A 244 -11.09 11.58 39.91
C ASP A 244 -10.10 10.75 40.74
N ILE A 245 -8.82 10.67 40.33
CA ILE A 245 -7.76 9.95 41.06
C ILE A 245 -7.07 10.82 42.11
N ILE A 246 -7.05 12.15 41.93
CA ILE A 246 -6.39 13.09 42.84
C ILE A 246 -7.27 13.38 44.05
N ASP A 247 -8.59 13.54 43.83
CA ASP A 247 -9.54 13.81 44.91
C ASP A 247 -9.71 12.61 45.85
N ASP A 248 -9.73 11.37 45.34
CA ASP A 248 -9.81 10.16 46.17
C ASP A 248 -8.52 9.90 46.97
N GLN A 249 -7.35 10.28 46.45
CA GLN A 249 -6.09 10.22 47.21
C GLN A 249 -5.99 11.33 48.25
N MET A 250 -6.41 12.56 47.94
CA MET A 250 -6.45 13.65 48.92
C MET A 250 -7.46 13.38 50.04
N ASN A 251 -8.65 12.86 49.73
CA ASN A 251 -9.66 12.50 50.74
C ASN A 251 -9.22 11.33 51.63
N ASN A 252 -8.49 10.33 51.08
CA ASN A 252 -7.91 9.25 51.90
C ASN A 252 -6.76 9.72 52.79
N ILE A 253 -5.97 10.71 52.36
CA ILE A 253 -4.91 11.28 53.21
C ILE A 253 -5.51 12.16 54.33
N LEU A 254 -6.58 12.90 54.04
CA LEU A 254 -7.29 13.72 55.03
C LEU A 254 -8.09 12.87 56.03
N SER A 255 -8.60 11.69 55.64
CA SER A 255 -9.31 10.79 56.57
C SER A 255 -8.38 9.97 57.48
N LEU A 256 -7.10 9.81 57.11
CA LEU A 256 -6.07 9.15 57.92
C LEU A 256 -5.36 10.12 58.91
N SER A 257 -5.71 11.40 58.91
CA SER A 257 -5.11 12.44 59.76
C SER A 257 -6.05 13.00 60.86
N ILE A 258 -7.18 12.32 61.10
CA ILE A 258 -8.12 12.52 62.22
C ILE A 258 -8.10 11.26 63.09
#